data_AF-A0A974NKF8-F1
#
_entry.id   AF-A0A974NKF8-F1
#
_cell.length_a   1.000
_cell.length_b   1.000
_cell.length_c   1.000
_cell.angle_alpha   90.00
_cell.angle_beta   90.00
_cell.angle_gamma   90.00
#
_symmetry.space_group_name_H-M   'P 1'
#
loop_
_entity.id
_entity.type
_entity.pdbx_description
1 polymer ?
#
loop_
_entity_poly.entity_id
_entity_poly.type
_entity_poly.pdbx_seq_one_letter_code
_entity_poly.pdbx_strand_id
1 'polypeptide(L)' 'MDLLLVGLIISYSMTLYLFIIAYIEAIKICSAEGKVYGGTMIGSFTLALVFTRFTYLFYS' A
#
# COMPACT_ATOMS: atom_id res chain seq x y z
N MET A 1 22.82 -13.68 4.52
CA MET A 1 21.40 -13.34 4.68
C MET A 1 20.75 -13.62 3.34
N ASP A 2 19.82 -14.58 3.26
CA ASP A 2 19.21 -15.00 1.99
C ASP A 2 18.57 -13.83 1.28
N LEU A 3 18.88 -13.65 -0.01
CA LEU A 3 18.37 -12.57 -0.86
C LEU A 3 16.83 -12.53 -0.85
N LEU A 4 16.20 -13.71 -0.77
CA LEU A 4 14.75 -13.87 -0.61
C LEU A 4 14.23 -13.25 0.70
N LEU A 5 14.94 -13.46 1.80
CA LEU A 5 14.55 -12.97 3.12
C LEU A 5 14.69 -11.44 3.18
N VAL A 6 15.73 -10.89 2.55
CA VAL A 6 15.90 -9.44 2.37
C VAL A 6 14.77 -8.84 1.52
N GLY A 7 14.45 -9.47 0.39
CA GLY A 7 13.37 -9.04 -0.49
C GLY A 7 12.00 -9.07 0.19
N LEU A 8 11.74 -10.09 1.02
CA LEU A 8 10.51 -10.23 1.78
C LEU A 8 10.38 -9.12 2.83
N ILE A 9 11.44 -8.86 3.60
CA ILE A 9 11.45 -7.80 4.62
C ILE A 9 11.19 -6.44 3.98
N ILE A 10 11.90 -6.11 2.88
CA ILE A 10 11.72 -4.82 2.20
C ILE A 10 10.31 -4.68 1.65
N SER A 11 9.79 -5.72 0.97
CA SER A 11 8.44 -5.69 0.39
C SER A 11 7.35 -5.56 1.45
N TYR A 12 7.51 -6.26 2.57
CA TYR A 12 6.59 -6.20 3.70
C TYR A 12 6.61 -4.81 4.38
N SER A 13 7.79 -4.27 4.65
CA SER A 13 7.96 -2.92 5.20
C SER A 13 7.34 -1.86 4.30
N MET A 14 7.50 -1.98 2.98
CA MET A 14 6.93 -1.03 2.03
C MET A 14 5.41 -1.12 1.92
N THR A 15 4.87 -2.33 2.05
CA THR A 15 3.42 -2.55 2.10
C THR A 15 2.80 -1.90 3.34
N LEU A 16 3.42 -2.07 4.51
CA LEU A 16 2.99 -1.40 5.74
C LEU A 16 3.05 0.12 5.63
N TYR A 17 4.13 0.66 5.06
CA TYR A 17 4.26 2.10 4.85
C TYR A 17 3.14 2.67 3.97
N LEU A 18 2.89 2.05 2.81
CA LEU A 18 1.84 2.47 1.88
C LEU A 18 0.45 2.35 2.52
N PHE A 19 0.21 1.30 3.31
CA PHE A 19 -1.05 1.12 4.02
C PHE A 19 -1.31 2.25 5.04
N ILE A 20 -0.30 2.62 5.83
CA ILE A 20 -0.41 3.72 6.81
C ILE A 20 -0.71 5.05 6.12
N ILE A 21 -0.01 5.37 5.02
CA ILE A 21 -0.25 6.60 4.26
C ILE A 21 -1.66 6.62 3.68
N ALA A 22 -2.10 5.51 3.08
CA ALA A 22 -3.45 5.39 2.54
C ALA A 22 -4.52 5.51 3.64
N TYR A 23 -4.26 4.98 4.84
CA TYR A 23 -5.16 5.11 5.99
C TYR A 23 -5.26 6.55 6.51
N ILE A 24 -4.13 7.27 6.56
CA ILE A 24 -4.10 8.70 6.93
C ILE A 24 -4.84 9.53 5.88
N GLU A 25 -4.65 9.25 4.59
CA GLU A 25 -5.44 9.90 3.53
C GLU A 25 -6.93 9.61 3.67
N ALA A 26 -7.31 8.36 3.99
CA ALA A 26 -8.71 8.00 4.23
C ALA A 26 -9.35 8.82 5.35
N ILE A 27 -8.63 9.00 6.47
CA ILE A 27 -9.11 9.82 7.60
C ILE A 27 -9.27 11.28 7.17
N LYS A 28 -8.30 11.83 6.42
CA LYS A 28 -8.39 13.20 5.88
C LYS A 28 -9.58 13.36 4.93
N ILE A 29 -9.86 12.33 4.13
CA ILE A 29 -11.01 12.29 3.23
C ILE A 29 -12.31 12.31 4.03
N CYS A 30 -12.41 11.46 5.07
CA CYS A 30 -13.59 11.39 5.94
C CYS A 30 -13.82 12.67 6.75
N SER A 31 -12.75 13.38 7.14
CA SER A 31 -12.84 14.60 7.94
C SER A 31 -12.97 15.88 7.09
N ALA A 32 -12.98 15.78 5.77
CA ALA A 32 -13.12 16.93 4.88
C ALA A 32 -14.60 17.27 4.66
N GLU A 33 -15.02 18.46 5.11
CA GLU A 33 -16.39 18.98 4.91
C GLU A 33 -16.65 19.51 3.49
N GLY A 34 -15.61 19.58 2.64
CA GLY A 34 -15.66 20.09 1.25
C GLY A 34 -15.48 19.01 0.17
N LYS A 35 -15.25 19.43 -1.09
CA LYS A 35 -14.98 18.49 -2.21
C LYS A 35 -13.71 17.67 -1.93
N VAL A 36 -13.88 16.36 -1.82
CA VAL A 36 -12.79 15.46 -1.48
C VAL A 36 -12.23 14.75 -2.72
N TYR A 37 -10.93 14.91 -2.98
CA TYR A 37 -10.24 14.20 -4.06
C TYR A 37 -9.65 12.88 -3.55
N GLY A 38 -10.50 11.86 -3.41
CA GLY A 38 -10.12 10.52 -2.94
C GLY A 38 -9.46 9.61 -3.99
N GLY A 39 -9.19 10.13 -5.19
CA GLY A 39 -8.61 9.34 -6.28
C GLY A 39 -7.25 8.74 -5.93
N THR A 40 -6.44 9.46 -5.14
CA THR A 40 -5.12 9.00 -4.67
C THR A 40 -5.24 7.77 -3.77
N MET A 41 -6.20 7.76 -2.84
CA MET A 41 -6.44 6.61 -1.95
C MET A 41 -6.91 5.38 -2.74
N ILE A 42 -7.87 5.55 -3.66
CA ILE A 42 -8.42 4.45 -4.47
C ILE A 42 -7.33 3.86 -5.39
N GLY A 43 -6.54 4.73 -6.03
CA GLY A 43 -5.41 4.32 -6.86
C GLY A 43 -4.35 3.56 -6.05
N SER A 44 -3.97 4.11 -4.89
CA SER A 44 -2.96 3.52 -4.00
C SER A 44 -3.39 2.15 -3.47
N PHE A 45 -4.65 2.01 -3.06
CA PHE A 45 -5.18 0.75 -2.54
C PHE A 45 -5.24 -0.33 -3.62
N THR A 46 -5.68 0.03 -4.84
CA THR A 46 -5.75 -0.90 -5.96
C THR A 46 -4.36 -1.36 -6.40
N LEU A 47 -3.39 -0.42 -6.46
CA LEU A 47 -1.99 -0.73 -6.75
C LEU A 47 -1.36 -1.62 -5.68
N ALA A 48 -1.66 -1.39 -4.39
CA ALA A 48 -1.17 -2.21 -3.28
C ALA A 48 -1.66 -3.67 -3.37
N LEU A 49 -2.93 -3.88 -3.75
CA LEU A 49 -3.48 -5.23 -3.98
C LEU A 49 -2.80 -5.93 -5.17
N VAL A 50 -2.55 -5.20 -6.25
CA VAL A 50 -1.82 -5.73 -7.42
C VAL A 50 -0.38 -6.10 -7.05
N PHE A 51 0.33 -5.25 -6.32
CA PHE A 51 1.68 -5.53 -5.84
C PHE A 51 1.74 -6.74 -4.91
N THR A 52 0.74 -6.90 -4.03
CA THR A 52 0.65 -8.06 -3.14
C THR A 52 0.53 -9.38 -3.93
N ARG A 53 -0.22 -9.37 -5.05
CA ARG A 53 -0.29 -10.53 -5.96
C ARG A 53 1.03 -10.80 -6.67
N PHE A 54 1.75 -9.76 -7.09
CA PHE A 54 3.09 -9.92 -7.66
C PHE A 54 4.06 -10.53 -6.64
N THR A 55 4.08 -10.05 -5.40
CA THR A 55 4.95 -10.61 -4.35
C THR A 55 4.69 -12.10 -4.12
N TYR A 56 3.43 -12.56 -4.21
CA TYR A 56 3.09 -13.98 -4.12
C TYR A 56 3.60 -14.81 -5.31
N LEU A 57 3.57 -14.26 -6.54
CA LEU A 57 4.06 -14.94 -7.73
C LEU A 57 5.59 -15.08 -7.76
N PHE A 58 6.32 -14.07 -7.26
CA PHE A 58 7.79 -14.11 -7.20
C PHE A 58 8.35 -14.92 -6.03
N TYR A 59 7.49 -15.38 -5.11
CA TYR A 59 7.87 -16.25 -3.98
C TYR A 59 7.53 -17.74 -4.23
N SER A 60 6.84 -18.07 -5.33
CA SER A 60 6.58 -19.45 -5.78
C SER A 60 7.67 -19.96 -6.70
#